data_AF-A0A674EY07-F1
#
_entry.id   AF-A0A674EY07-F1
#
_cell.length_a   1.000
_cell.length_b   1.000
_cell.length_c   1.000
_cell.angle_alpha   90.00
_cell.angle_beta   90.00
_cell.angle_gamma   90.00
#
_symmetry.space_group_name_H-M   'P 1'
#
loop_
_entity.id
_entity.type
_entity.pdbx_description
1 polymer ?
#
loop_
_entity_poly.entity_id
_entity_poly.type
_entity_poly.pdbx_seq_one_letter_code
_entity_poly.pdbx_strand_id
1 'polypeptide(L)'
;MQVIQHPAETLRTALVSSRCDLTDRYHKYSRKEQRLLEECLYLGDGSLFRPITVHSDSDWIHSHPEDPQDFQRFYSNPYRSKPIKGHGTIYLQIISRWAEAETGQYVRWLRDYCQAFYYRMVVKLLPPVTVAATGCAFRVSSSSHNLQIHAVERNQLTTPGDLLWFLQKRKP
;
A
#
# COMPACT_ATOMS: atom_id res chain seq x y z
N MET A 1 -11.99 22.32 7.16
CA MET A 1 -12.15 20.88 7.46
C MET A 1 -13.41 20.37 6.79
N GLN A 2 -13.27 19.48 5.81
CA GLN A 2 -14.38 18.89 5.07
C GLN A 2 -14.35 17.39 5.29
N VAL A 3 -15.50 16.80 5.62
CA VAL A 3 -15.64 15.35 5.72
C VAL A 3 -16.26 14.85 4.42
N ILE A 4 -15.60 13.93 3.73
CA ILE A 4 -16.11 13.33 2.50
C ILE A 4 -17.04 12.19 2.88
N GLN A 5 -18.30 12.29 2.50
CA GLN A 5 -19.33 11.28 2.73
C GLN A 5 -20.12 10.99 1.46
N HIS A 6 -20.58 9.75 1.33
CA HIS A 6 -21.43 9.31 0.24
C HIS A 6 -22.68 8.62 0.81
N PRO A 7 -23.82 8.66 0.09
CA PRO A 7 -25.02 7.91 0.47
C PRO A 7 -24.74 6.40 0.58
N ALA A 8 -25.45 5.73 1.48
CA ALA A 8 -25.28 4.29 1.70
C ALA A 8 -25.55 3.48 0.41
N GLU A 9 -26.50 3.90 -0.41
CA GLU A 9 -26.83 3.29 -1.70
C GLU A 9 -25.66 3.39 -2.70
N THR A 10 -24.98 4.54 -2.72
CA THR A 10 -23.79 4.76 -3.56
C THR A 10 -22.66 3.84 -3.12
N LEU A 11 -22.40 3.76 -1.81
CA LEU A 11 -21.37 2.88 -1.25
C LEU A 11 -21.70 1.40 -1.48
N ARG A 12 -22.97 1.01 -1.35
CA ARG A 12 -23.44 -0.36 -1.61
C ARG A 12 -23.24 -0.75 -3.07
N THR A 13 -23.59 0.15 -3.99
CA THR A 13 -23.38 -0.06 -5.42
C THR A 13 -21.88 -0.14 -5.74
N ALA A 14 -21.06 0.69 -5.10
CA ALA A 14 -19.61 0.64 -5.24
C ALA A 14 -19.01 -0.66 -4.68
N LEU A 15 -19.59 -1.23 -3.61
CA LEU A 15 -19.10 -2.45 -2.98
C LEU A 15 -19.49 -3.73 -3.73
N VAL A 16 -20.73 -3.83 -4.22
CA VAL A 16 -21.27 -5.07 -4.82
C VAL A 16 -21.24 -5.04 -6.35
N SER A 17 -21.26 -3.86 -6.97
CA SER A 17 -21.56 -3.61 -8.39
C SER A 17 -23.03 -3.82 -8.76
N SER A 18 -23.45 -3.22 -9.88
CA SER A 18 -24.72 -3.48 -10.55
C SER A 18 -24.65 -4.65 -11.54
N ARG A 19 -23.47 -5.16 -11.85
CA ARG A 19 -23.26 -6.28 -12.78
C ARG A 19 -23.48 -7.63 -12.11
N CYS A 20 -24.34 -8.46 -12.70
CA CYS A 20 -24.69 -9.78 -12.17
C CYS A 20 -23.46 -10.67 -11.89
N ASP A 21 -22.48 -10.71 -12.81
CA ASP A 21 -21.28 -11.55 -12.66
C ASP A 21 -20.39 -11.16 -11.45
N LEU A 22 -20.41 -9.87 -11.10
CA LEU A 22 -19.68 -9.33 -9.96
C LEU A 22 -20.46 -9.48 -8.65
N THR A 23 -21.78 -9.33 -8.70
CA THR A 23 -22.66 -9.64 -7.58
C THR A 23 -22.52 -11.09 -7.15
N ASP A 24 -22.51 -12.03 -8.11
CA ASP A 24 -22.26 -13.45 -7.84
C ASP A 24 -20.90 -13.68 -7.20
N ARG A 25 -19.88 -12.91 -7.61
CA ARG A 25 -18.55 -12.99 -7.02
C ARG A 25 -18.52 -12.45 -5.59
N TYR A 26 -19.20 -11.34 -5.31
CA TYR A 26 -19.35 -10.84 -3.95
C TYR A 26 -20.03 -11.87 -3.04
N HIS A 27 -21.07 -12.55 -3.55
CA HIS A 27 -21.77 -13.58 -2.80
C HIS A 27 -20.96 -14.85 -2.52
N LYS A 28 -19.84 -15.07 -3.22
CA LYS A 28 -18.89 -16.17 -2.91
C LYS A 28 -18.05 -15.90 -1.67
N TYR A 29 -17.96 -14.66 -1.20
CA TYR A 29 -17.29 -14.37 0.07
C TYR A 29 -18.04 -14.99 1.23
N SER A 30 -17.31 -15.39 2.26
CA SER A 30 -17.92 -15.89 3.49
C SER A 30 -18.76 -14.78 4.14
N ARG A 31 -19.76 -15.19 4.94
CA ARG A 31 -20.60 -14.22 5.67
C ARG A 31 -19.80 -13.26 6.55
N LYS A 32 -18.65 -13.73 7.08
CA LYS A 32 -17.74 -12.91 7.89
C LYS A 32 -17.02 -11.85 7.05
N GLU A 33 -16.54 -12.21 5.86
CA GLU A 33 -15.91 -11.28 4.93
C GLU A 33 -16.92 -10.25 4.40
N GLN A 34 -18.14 -10.68 4.04
CA GLN A 34 -19.21 -9.77 3.63
C GLN A 34 -19.55 -8.77 4.74
N ARG A 35 -19.76 -9.25 5.97
CA ARG A 35 -20.05 -8.37 7.12
C ARG A 35 -18.91 -7.36 7.31
N LEU A 36 -17.65 -7.82 7.26
CA LEU A 36 -16.50 -6.93 7.39
C LEU A 36 -16.51 -5.84 6.31
N LEU A 37 -16.81 -6.16 5.06
CA LEU A 37 -16.86 -5.19 3.97
C LEU A 37 -18.06 -4.24 4.10
N GLU A 38 -19.22 -4.75 4.52
CA GLU A 38 -20.45 -3.98 4.74
C GLU A 38 -20.32 -2.95 5.87
N GLU A 39 -19.31 -3.07 6.73
CA GLU A 39 -19.02 -2.05 7.76
C GLU A 39 -18.77 -0.66 7.15
N CYS A 40 -18.34 -0.57 5.89
CA CYS A 40 -18.15 0.72 5.21
C CYS A 40 -19.48 1.46 4.94
N LEU A 41 -20.62 0.77 5.03
CA LEU A 41 -21.94 1.34 4.80
C LEU A 41 -22.49 2.07 6.04
N TYR A 42 -21.94 1.80 7.23
CA TYR A 42 -22.38 2.43 8.47
C TYR A 42 -21.63 3.75 8.66
N LEU A 43 -22.27 4.84 8.21
CA LEU A 43 -21.72 6.19 8.24
C LEU A 43 -21.61 6.70 9.69
N GLY A 44 -20.40 6.69 10.24
CA GLY A 44 -20.03 7.50 11.42
C GLY A 44 -19.98 6.78 12.77
N ASP A 45 -20.49 5.55 12.90
CA ASP A 45 -20.44 4.71 14.10
C ASP A 45 -19.55 3.46 13.94
N GLY A 46 -19.20 3.11 12.71
CA GLY A 46 -18.29 2.02 12.39
C GLY A 46 -16.90 2.24 12.98
N SER A 47 -16.47 1.31 13.84
CA SER A 47 -15.11 1.33 14.41
C SER A 47 -14.02 1.10 13.35
N LEU A 48 -14.37 0.44 12.24
CA LEU A 48 -13.44 -0.05 11.23
C LEU A 48 -13.25 0.92 10.06
N PHE A 49 -14.33 1.50 9.53
CA PHE A 49 -14.28 2.46 8.43
C PHE A 49 -14.83 3.80 8.90
N ARG A 50 -13.99 4.83 8.83
CA ARG A 50 -14.38 6.20 9.15
C ARG A 50 -14.37 7.05 7.88
N PRO A 51 -15.30 8.02 7.77
CA PRO A 51 -15.25 9.01 6.70
C PRO A 51 -13.88 9.68 6.63
N ILE A 52 -13.45 10.00 5.41
CA ILE A 52 -12.19 10.71 5.19
C ILE A 52 -12.39 12.16 5.58
N THR A 53 -11.58 12.64 6.52
CA THR A 53 -11.54 14.04 6.93
C THR A 53 -10.39 14.73 6.22
N VAL A 54 -10.72 15.76 5.46
CA VAL A 54 -9.75 16.64 4.81
C VAL A 54 -9.62 17.91 5.64
N HIS A 55 -8.43 18.16 6.15
CA HIS A 55 -8.11 19.21 7.11
C HIS A 55 -7.81 20.55 6.41
N SER A 56 -7.21 20.54 5.21
CA SER A 56 -6.82 21.76 4.48
C SER A 56 -6.72 21.56 2.95
N ASP A 57 -6.55 22.67 2.23
CA ASP A 57 -6.31 22.65 0.78
C ASP A 57 -4.94 22.05 0.41
N SER A 58 -4.02 21.98 1.37
CA SER A 58 -2.71 21.33 1.21
C SER A 58 -2.74 19.82 1.40
N ASP A 59 -3.91 19.23 1.73
CA ASP A 59 -4.00 17.79 1.85
C ASP A 59 -3.77 17.08 0.53
N TRP A 60 -3.13 15.90 0.62
CA TRP A 60 -2.78 15.09 -0.55
C TRP A 60 -3.98 14.85 -1.46
N ILE A 61 -5.15 14.57 -0.89
CA ILE A 61 -6.38 14.26 -1.63
C ILE A 61 -6.84 15.41 -2.53
N HIS A 62 -6.66 16.66 -2.08
CA HIS A 62 -7.00 17.84 -2.89
C HIS A 62 -5.94 18.12 -3.96
N SER A 63 -4.66 17.97 -3.60
CA SER A 63 -3.56 18.25 -4.53
C SER A 63 -3.36 17.15 -5.59
N HIS A 64 -3.80 15.93 -5.30
CA HIS A 64 -3.68 14.74 -6.14
C HIS A 64 -5.01 13.98 -6.14
N PRO A 65 -6.03 14.49 -6.86
CA PRO A 65 -7.31 13.80 -6.94
C PRO A 65 -7.11 12.46 -7.64
N GLU A 66 -7.38 11.37 -6.92
CA GLU A 66 -7.39 10.01 -7.46
C GLU A 66 -8.84 9.62 -7.81
N ASP A 67 -9.02 8.95 -8.95
CA ASP A 67 -10.32 8.43 -9.33
C ASP A 67 -10.80 7.38 -8.30
N PRO A 68 -12.07 7.44 -7.87
CA PRO A 68 -12.59 6.42 -6.97
C PRO A 68 -12.56 5.05 -7.67
N GLN A 69 -12.13 4.03 -6.93
CA GLN A 69 -12.10 2.65 -7.41
C GLN A 69 -13.22 1.84 -6.75
N ASP A 70 -14.30 1.64 -7.50
CA ASP A 70 -15.38 0.72 -7.11
C ASP A 70 -15.04 -0.76 -7.42
N PHE A 71 -15.87 -1.68 -6.93
CA PHE A 71 -15.73 -3.12 -7.13
C PHE A 71 -15.68 -3.49 -8.61
N GLN A 72 -16.46 -2.82 -9.45
CA GLN A 72 -16.48 -3.08 -10.88
C GLN A 72 -15.18 -2.67 -11.57
N ARG A 73 -14.69 -1.46 -11.29
CA ARG A 73 -13.41 -0.94 -11.78
C ARG A 73 -12.27 -1.84 -11.31
N PHE A 74 -12.27 -2.22 -10.03
CA PHE A 74 -11.28 -3.15 -9.47
C PHE A 74 -11.29 -4.50 -10.20
N TYR A 75 -12.46 -5.09 -10.45
CA TYR A 75 -12.55 -6.42 -11.11
C TYR A 75 -12.40 -6.39 -12.63
N SER A 76 -12.66 -5.25 -13.26
CA SER A 76 -12.51 -5.09 -14.72
C SER A 76 -11.11 -4.66 -15.14
N ASN A 77 -10.28 -4.17 -14.22
CA ASN A 77 -8.91 -3.75 -14.53
C ASN A 77 -8.05 -4.96 -14.96
N PRO A 78 -7.57 -5.02 -16.23
CA PRO A 78 -6.74 -6.12 -16.72
C PRO A 78 -5.35 -6.15 -16.09
N TYR A 79 -4.86 -5.00 -15.61
CA TYR A 79 -3.57 -4.84 -14.94
C TYR A 79 -3.66 -5.08 -13.44
N ARG A 80 -4.81 -5.53 -12.93
CA ARG A 80 -4.96 -5.82 -11.51
C ARG A 80 -4.05 -6.97 -11.11
N SER A 81 -3.13 -6.67 -10.19
CA SER A 81 -2.30 -7.66 -9.52
C SER A 81 -3.20 -8.68 -8.80
N LYS A 82 -3.17 -9.92 -9.26
CA LYS A 82 -3.73 -11.07 -8.53
C LYS A 82 -2.57 -11.83 -7.92
N PRO A 83 -2.63 -12.20 -6.63
CA PRO A 83 -1.63 -13.10 -6.06
C PRO A 83 -1.60 -14.41 -6.87
N ILE A 84 -0.49 -14.68 -7.54
CA ILE A 84 -0.22 -15.95 -8.24
C ILE A 84 0.90 -16.70 -7.53
N LYS A 85 1.11 -17.98 -7.86
CA LYS A 85 2.04 -18.90 -7.16
C LYS A 85 3.51 -18.42 -7.12
N GLY A 86 3.88 -17.34 -7.82
CA GLY A 86 5.19 -16.65 -7.73
C GLY A 86 5.15 -15.18 -7.28
N HIS A 87 3.96 -14.59 -7.11
CA HIS A 87 3.77 -13.17 -6.73
C HIS A 87 2.80 -13.05 -5.54
N GLY A 88 3.06 -13.83 -4.49
CA GLY A 88 2.25 -13.87 -3.27
C GLY A 88 3.05 -13.52 -2.00
N THR A 89 4.25 -12.95 -2.14
CA THR A 89 5.12 -12.61 -1.01
C THR A 89 5.58 -11.16 -1.09
N ILE A 90 5.40 -10.43 0.01
CA ILE A 90 5.94 -9.09 0.22
C ILE A 90 7.27 -9.26 0.97
N TYR A 91 8.35 -8.71 0.41
CA TYR A 91 9.66 -8.70 1.05
C TYR A 91 9.93 -7.32 1.63
N LEU A 92 10.17 -7.24 2.94
CA LEU A 92 10.54 -6.01 3.62
C LEU A 92 12.06 -5.98 3.81
N GLN A 93 12.74 -5.11 3.07
CA GLN A 93 14.18 -4.85 3.21
C GLN A 93 14.38 -3.58 4.05
N ILE A 94 14.89 -3.74 5.28
CA ILE A 94 15.27 -2.60 6.10
C ILE A 94 16.59 -2.05 5.55
N ILE A 95 16.62 -0.75 5.28
CA ILE A 95 17.80 -0.02 4.82
C ILE A 95 18.05 1.12 5.80
N SER A 96 19.20 1.10 6.46
CA SER A 96 19.52 2.01 7.55
C SER A 96 20.94 2.55 7.44
N ARG A 97 21.24 3.63 8.16
CA ARG A 97 22.61 4.15 8.26
C ARG A 97 23.53 3.16 8.98
N TRP A 98 22.99 2.45 9.98
CA TRP A 98 23.73 1.51 10.83
C TRP A 98 23.16 0.10 10.68
N ALA A 99 24.03 -0.91 10.72
CA ALA A 99 23.64 -2.32 10.53
C ALA A 99 22.73 -2.83 11.65
N GLU A 100 22.89 -2.29 12.86
CA GLU A 100 22.07 -2.56 14.04
C GLU A 100 20.99 -1.49 14.16
N ALA A 101 20.04 -1.45 13.22
CA ALA A 101 18.90 -0.58 13.38
C ALA A 101 17.92 -1.23 14.38
N GLU A 102 17.84 -0.69 15.59
CA GLU A 102 16.78 -0.96 16.59
C GLU A 102 15.41 -0.54 16.04
N THR A 103 14.89 -1.32 15.11
CA THR A 103 13.65 -1.03 14.37
C THR A 103 12.57 -2.07 14.69
N GLY A 104 12.81 -2.89 15.73
CA GLY A 104 12.04 -4.10 16.00
C GLY A 104 10.54 -3.88 16.13
N GLN A 105 10.08 -2.87 16.86
CA GLN A 105 8.63 -2.66 17.05
C GLN A 105 7.94 -2.13 15.79
N TYR A 106 8.46 -1.06 15.19
CA TYR A 106 7.86 -0.45 14.00
C TYR A 106 7.83 -1.43 12.82
N VAL A 107 8.91 -2.19 12.63
CA VAL A 107 8.98 -3.18 11.53
C VAL A 107 8.06 -4.37 11.78
N ARG A 108 7.88 -4.80 13.04
CA ARG A 108 6.86 -5.81 13.38
C ARG A 108 5.46 -5.30 13.07
N TRP A 109 5.13 -4.07 13.47
CA TRP A 109 3.84 -3.45 13.14
C TRP A 109 3.63 -3.32 11.64
N LEU A 110 4.65 -2.89 10.88
CA LEU A 110 4.57 -2.80 9.43
C LEU A 110 4.31 -4.17 8.80
N ARG A 111 5.02 -5.22 9.25
CA ARG A 111 4.79 -6.59 8.79
C ARG A 111 3.35 -7.04 9.05
N ASP A 112 2.88 -6.85 10.28
CA ASP A 112 1.55 -7.29 10.70
C ASP A 112 0.46 -6.51 9.94
N TYR A 113 0.66 -5.21 9.75
CA TYR A 113 -0.21 -4.36 8.95
C TYR A 113 -0.25 -4.82 7.48
N CYS A 114 0.91 -5.05 6.85
CA CYS A 114 0.97 -5.56 5.49
C CYS A 114 0.26 -6.91 5.35
N GLN A 115 0.42 -7.80 6.32
CA GLN A 115 -0.21 -9.13 6.28
C GLN A 115 -1.73 -9.06 6.45
N ALA A 116 -2.22 -8.13 7.28
CA ALA A 116 -3.65 -7.87 7.43
C ALA A 116 -4.25 -7.20 6.18
N PHE A 117 -3.57 -6.18 5.64
CA PHE A 117 -4.07 -5.39 4.51
C PHE A 117 -4.02 -6.15 3.19
N TYR A 118 -2.88 -6.77 2.87
CA TYR A 118 -2.69 -7.53 1.63
C TYR A 118 -3.09 -8.99 1.80
N TYR A 119 -4.27 -9.21 2.38
CA TYR A 119 -4.84 -10.51 2.73
C TYR A 119 -4.40 -11.65 1.78
N ARG A 120 -3.89 -12.75 2.37
CA ARG A 120 -3.25 -13.91 1.71
C ARG A 120 -1.83 -13.73 1.19
N MET A 121 -1.24 -12.53 1.25
CA MET A 121 0.20 -12.38 1.00
C MET A 121 1.02 -12.73 2.23
N VAL A 122 2.10 -13.48 2.03
CA VAL A 122 3.10 -13.74 3.08
C VAL A 122 4.04 -12.54 3.14
N VAL A 123 4.31 -12.02 4.33
CA VAL A 123 5.28 -10.93 4.51
C VAL A 123 6.56 -11.49 5.11
N LYS A 124 7.68 -11.35 4.41
CA LYS A 124 9.01 -11.81 4.85
C LYS A 124 9.91 -10.61 5.15
N LEU A 125 10.48 -10.60 6.34
CA LEU A 125 11.51 -9.63 6.72
C LEU A 125 12.89 -10.13 6.25
N LEU A 126 13.60 -9.31 5.48
CA LEU A 126 14.97 -9.58 5.07
C LEU A 126 15.98 -9.04 6.10
N PRO A 127 17.21 -9.58 6.18
CA PRO A 127 18.25 -9.03 7.03
C PRO A 127 18.48 -7.54 6.74
N PRO A 128 18.58 -6.66 7.76
CA PRO A 128 18.87 -5.25 7.56
C PRO A 128 20.16 -5.05 6.76
N VAL A 129 20.20 -4.01 5.93
CA VAL A 129 21.40 -3.62 5.19
C VAL A 129 21.72 -2.15 5.43
N THR A 130 23.01 -1.82 5.42
CA THR A 130 23.44 -0.43 5.49
C THR A 130 23.23 0.27 4.15
N VAL A 131 23.08 1.60 4.17
CA VAL A 131 23.04 2.39 2.93
C VAL A 131 24.31 2.20 2.10
N ALA A 132 25.47 2.07 2.74
CA ALA A 132 26.71 1.77 2.03
C ALA A 132 26.66 0.42 1.29
N ALA A 133 26.04 -0.60 1.90
CA ALA A 133 25.92 -1.93 1.31
C ALA A 133 24.95 -2.01 0.12
N THR A 134 24.10 -0.99 -0.10
CA THR A 134 23.24 -0.95 -1.29
C THR A 134 24.00 -0.50 -2.54
N GLY A 135 25.16 0.15 -2.37
CA GLY A 135 25.93 0.75 -3.47
C GLY A 135 25.21 1.91 -4.16
N CYS A 136 24.14 2.43 -3.56
CA CYS A 136 23.35 3.53 -4.13
C CYS A 136 24.04 4.88 -3.89
N ALA A 137 23.87 5.80 -4.84
CA ALA A 137 24.21 7.18 -4.60
C ALA A 137 23.38 7.76 -3.45
N PHE A 138 24.05 8.36 -2.47
CA PHE A 138 23.42 9.05 -1.35
C PHE A 138 24.08 10.40 -1.11
N ARG A 139 23.34 11.30 -0.46
CA ARG A 139 23.87 12.57 0.06
C ARG A 139 23.34 12.81 1.47
N VAL A 140 24.05 13.63 2.23
CA VAL A 140 23.52 14.19 3.48
C VAL A 140 23.12 15.62 3.20
N SER A 141 21.87 15.96 3.47
CA SER A 141 21.36 17.33 3.30
C SER A 141 22.10 18.26 4.27
N SER A 142 22.70 19.34 3.76
CA SER A 142 23.36 20.34 4.61
C SER A 142 22.38 21.12 5.49
N SER A 143 21.13 21.29 5.04
CA SER A 143 20.09 22.01 5.80
C SER A 143 19.45 21.15 6.88
N SER A 144 19.04 19.91 6.53
CA SER A 144 18.30 19.03 7.44
C SER A 144 19.15 17.96 8.12
N HIS A 145 20.40 17.79 7.72
CA HIS A 145 21.32 16.73 8.18
C HIS A 145 20.80 15.28 7.96
N ASN A 146 19.70 15.16 7.20
CA ASN A 146 19.08 13.89 6.88
C ASN A 146 19.81 13.20 5.72
N LEU A 147 19.88 11.88 5.81
CA LEU A 147 20.37 11.02 4.72
C LEU A 147 19.32 10.98 3.61
N GLN A 148 19.75 11.22 2.38
CA GLN A 148 18.90 11.16 1.19
C GLN A 148 19.53 10.15 0.22
N ILE A 149 18.76 9.14 -0.16
CA ILE A 149 19.15 8.10 -1.12
C ILE A 149 18.44 8.39 -2.44
N HIS A 150 19.15 8.28 -3.56
CA HIS A 150 18.56 8.44 -4.88
C HIS A 150 17.70 7.21 -5.22
N ALA A 151 16.39 7.40 -5.43
CA ALA A 151 15.41 6.35 -5.70
C ALA A 151 14.75 6.54 -7.08
N VAL A 152 15.56 6.60 -8.14
CA VAL A 152 15.07 6.88 -9.51
C VAL A 152 15.36 5.70 -10.41
N GLU A 153 14.34 5.30 -11.16
CA GLU A 153 14.38 4.30 -12.22
C GLU A 153 15.42 4.67 -13.30
N ARG A 154 16.24 3.70 -13.70
CA ARG A 154 17.28 3.88 -14.73
C ARG A 154 16.71 4.45 -16.03
N ASN A 155 17.21 5.60 -16.46
CA ASN A 155 17.44 5.83 -17.87
C ASN A 155 18.81 5.24 -18.24
N GLN A 156 18.90 4.57 -19.39
CA GLN A 156 19.93 3.58 -19.78
C GLN A 156 21.40 4.05 -19.79
N LEU A 157 21.73 5.28 -19.39
CA LEU A 157 23.12 5.73 -19.33
C LEU A 157 23.37 6.45 -18.01
N THR A 158 24.43 6.03 -17.30
CA THR A 158 25.21 6.84 -16.32
C THR A 158 24.81 6.95 -14.83
N THR A 159 24.16 5.96 -14.21
CA THR A 159 24.15 5.91 -12.72
C THR A 159 24.46 4.51 -12.15
N PRO A 160 25.55 4.36 -11.36
CA PRO A 160 25.77 3.19 -10.52
C PRO A 160 24.77 3.19 -9.36
N GLY A 161 24.10 2.06 -9.13
CA GLY A 161 23.32 1.80 -7.93
C GLY A 161 22.02 2.59 -7.80
N ASP A 162 20.94 2.06 -8.38
CA ASP A 162 19.57 2.47 -8.04
C ASP A 162 19.02 1.54 -6.94
N LEU A 163 18.30 2.13 -5.98
CA LEU A 163 17.62 1.45 -4.89
C LEU A 163 16.62 0.41 -5.41
N LEU A 164 15.86 0.73 -6.47
CA LEU A 164 14.90 -0.22 -7.04
C LEU A 164 15.60 -1.44 -7.63
N TRP A 165 16.69 -1.23 -8.36
CA TRP A 165 17.52 -2.31 -8.88
C TRP A 165 18.11 -3.19 -7.76
N PHE A 166 18.64 -2.58 -6.70
CA PHE A 166 19.14 -3.31 -5.54
C PHE A 166 18.06 -4.20 -4.93
N LEU A 167 16.85 -3.66 -4.72
CA LEU A 167 15.72 -4.40 -4.16
C LEU A 167 15.24 -5.53 -5.09
N GLN A 168 15.24 -5.33 -6.41
CA GLN A 168 14.88 -6.37 -7.37
C GLN A 168 15.79 -7.60 -7.28
N LYS A 169 17.09 -7.41 -7.02
CA LYS A 169 18.07 -8.50 -6.87
C LYS A 169 17.98 -9.25 -5.54
N ARG A 170 17.25 -8.71 -4.56
CA ARG A 170 17.04 -9.35 -3.24
C ARG A 170 15.82 -10.27 -3.21
N LYS A 171 15.03 -10.31 -4.28
CA LYS A 171 13.95 -11.29 -4.44
C LYS A 171 14.56 -12.68 -4.66
N PRO A 172 14.25 -13.68 -3.82
CA PRO A 172 14.62 -15.08 -4.07
C PRO A 172 14.05 -15.62 -5.38
#